data_AF-A0A2H5XPW1-F1
#
_entry.id   AF-A0A2H5XPW1-F1
#
_cell.length_a   1.000
_cell.length_b   1.000
_cell.length_c   1.000
_cell.angle_alpha   90.00
_cell.angle_beta   90.00
_cell.angle_gamma   90.00
#
_symmetry.space_group_name_H-M   'P 1'
#
loop_
_entity.id
_entity.type
_entity.pdbx_description
1 polymer ?
#
loop_
_entity_poly.entity_id
_entity_poly.type
_entity_poly.pdbx_seq_one_letter_code
_entity_poly.pdbx_strand_id
1 'polypeptide(L)'
;MTGYGMEYGFVSGRKIVCIIKSYNSRFFEMFLDIPYEFSHVEPRIKMEIKKRVKRGKIEVIVRKEPEPRLKFFHLFSKKTSKGGEEEFFYIFLSCLQKFIDSRAEEGQRIKDDIKERLERLKELTAEVEQLHKRFPQYVKSVLKERVNQIAEEIGIGEIPDNIIDLAGVVHIVRKSDISEEITRIKSHLASFEEELQREGDGKKLLFISQEILREINTLGSKSTDINIIEKVIDMKLEIERIREQLYNVE
;
A
#
# COMPACT_ATOMS: atom_id res chain seq x y z
N MET A 1 6.93 7.14 -2.29
CA MET A 1 7.94 6.08 -2.12
C MET A 1 9.17 6.68 -1.48
N THR A 2 9.80 5.98 -0.52
CA THR A 2 11.09 6.37 0.04
C THR A 2 12.22 5.85 -0.82
N GLY A 3 13.46 6.24 -0.53
CA GLY A 3 14.59 5.91 -1.38
C GLY A 3 15.86 6.49 -0.81
N TYR A 4 16.96 5.74 -0.95
CA TYR A 4 18.24 6.08 -0.35
C TYR A 4 19.39 5.72 -1.28
N GLY A 5 20.25 6.70 -1.55
CA GLY A 5 21.53 6.51 -2.22
C GLY A 5 22.64 7.06 -1.35
N MET A 6 23.76 6.34 -1.29
CA MET A 6 24.98 6.81 -0.65
C MET A 6 26.20 6.38 -1.47
N GLU A 7 27.07 7.34 -1.74
CA GLU A 7 28.31 7.11 -2.47
C GLU A 7 29.46 7.90 -1.86
N TYR A 8 30.63 7.26 -1.80
CA TYR A 8 31.87 7.92 -1.43
C TYR A 8 32.75 8.08 -2.67
N GLY A 9 33.53 9.15 -2.72
CA GLY A 9 34.55 9.30 -3.74
C GLY A 9 35.50 10.44 -3.46
N PHE A 10 36.37 10.72 -4.42
CA PHE A 10 37.35 11.78 -4.34
C PHE A 10 37.07 12.82 -5.41
N VAL A 11 37.12 14.10 -5.02
CA VAL A 11 37.03 15.23 -5.94
C VAL A 11 38.21 16.15 -5.68
N SER A 12 39.05 16.35 -6.70
CA SER A 12 40.30 17.10 -6.62
C SER A 12 41.17 16.65 -5.43
N GLY A 13 41.22 15.33 -5.18
CA GLY A 13 41.99 14.73 -4.09
C GLY A 13 41.35 14.79 -2.70
N ARG A 14 40.15 15.35 -2.55
CA ARG A 14 39.41 15.40 -1.27
C ARG A 14 38.31 14.37 -1.24
N LYS A 15 38.22 13.62 -0.14
CA LYS A 15 37.13 12.65 0.05
C LYS A 15 35.81 13.36 0.31
N ILE A 16 34.80 12.98 -0.46
CA ILE A 16 33.44 13.45 -0.32
C ILE A 16 32.50 12.27 -0.14
N VAL A 17 31.35 12.55 0.46
CA VAL A 17 30.19 11.65 0.51
C VAL A 17 29.00 12.37 -0.09
N CYS A 18 28.33 11.70 -1.03
CA CYS A 18 27.06 12.12 -1.60
C CYS A 18 25.96 11.21 -1.04
N ILE A 19 24.88 11.82 -0.56
CA ILE A 19 23.73 11.13 -0.01
C ILE A 19 22.49 11.70 -0.70
N ILE A 20 21.62 10.82 -1.20
CA ILE A 20 20.32 11.21 -1.74
C ILE A 20 19.25 10.48 -0.95
N LYS A 21 18.32 11.23 -0.37
CA LYS A 21 17.17 10.69 0.38
C LYS A 21 15.88 11.14 -0.29
N SER A 22 14.85 10.31 -0.23
CA SER A 22 13.50 10.73 -0.59
C SER A 22 12.48 10.38 0.47
N TYR A 23 11.52 11.28 0.61
CA TYR A 23 10.37 11.17 1.49
C TYR A 23 9.09 11.28 0.65
N ASN A 24 8.05 10.58 1.08
CA ASN A 24 6.75 10.68 0.44
C ASN A 24 6.20 12.12 0.59
N SER A 25 5.99 12.80 -0.54
CA SER A 25 5.35 14.11 -0.59
C SER A 25 4.44 14.19 -1.81
N ARG A 26 3.35 14.95 -1.70
CA ARG A 26 2.40 15.17 -2.81
C ARG A 26 3.04 15.95 -3.97
N PHE A 27 3.99 16.82 -3.66
CA PHE A 27 4.65 17.68 -4.63
C PHE A 27 6.13 17.31 -4.76
N PHE A 28 6.70 17.62 -5.91
CA PHE A 28 8.13 17.52 -6.10
C PHE A 28 8.82 18.70 -5.42
N GLU A 29 9.62 18.39 -4.41
CA GLU A 29 10.46 19.36 -3.71
C GLU A 29 11.89 18.83 -3.68
N MET A 30 12.86 19.68 -3.94
CA MET A 30 14.28 19.28 -3.89
C MET A 30 15.03 20.24 -2.99
N PHE A 31 15.67 19.67 -1.97
CA PHE A 31 16.60 20.35 -1.10
C PHE A 31 18.02 19.92 -1.46
N LEU A 32 18.91 20.90 -1.64
CA LEU A 32 20.30 20.68 -1.99
C LEU A 32 21.17 21.29 -0.90
N ASP A 33 21.89 20.42 -0.20
CA ASP A 33 22.85 20.80 0.82
C ASP A 33 24.25 20.43 0.34
N ILE A 34 24.84 21.33 -0.45
CA ILE A 34 26.12 21.12 -1.13
C ILE A 34 27.14 22.22 -0.75
N PRO A 35 28.43 21.90 -0.61
CA PRO A 35 29.47 22.90 -0.37
C PRO A 35 29.52 23.96 -1.48
N TYR A 36 29.86 25.21 -1.11
CA TYR A 36 29.87 26.36 -2.02
C TYR A 36 30.72 26.14 -3.30
N GLU A 37 31.80 25.36 -3.22
CA GLU A 37 32.64 25.09 -4.40
C GLU A 37 31.90 24.28 -5.48
N PHE A 38 30.81 23.60 -5.12
CA PHE A 38 29.96 22.83 -6.03
C PHE A 38 28.64 23.54 -6.38
N SER A 39 28.42 24.80 -5.98
CA SER A 39 27.16 25.50 -6.30
C SER A 39 26.91 25.65 -7.81
N HIS A 40 27.97 25.67 -8.63
CA HIS A 40 27.84 25.76 -10.09
C HIS A 40 27.22 24.52 -10.74
N VAL A 41 27.29 23.34 -10.10
CA VAL A 41 26.71 22.08 -10.63
C VAL A 41 25.24 21.88 -10.25
N GLU A 42 24.71 22.73 -9.37
CA GLU A 42 23.34 22.66 -8.87
C GLU A 42 22.27 22.56 -9.98
N PRO A 43 22.31 23.37 -11.06
CA PRO A 43 21.31 23.29 -12.12
C PRO A 43 21.30 21.92 -12.81
N ARG A 44 22.46 21.30 -12.98
CA ARG A 44 22.61 20.00 -13.64
C ARG A 44 22.19 18.85 -12.72
N ILE A 45 22.46 18.93 -11.40
CA ILE A 45 21.88 18.01 -10.40
C ILE A 45 20.35 18.04 -10.48
N LYS A 46 19.75 19.25 -10.45
CA LYS A 46 18.30 19.44 -10.53
C LYS A 46 17.72 18.81 -11.79
N MET A 47 18.38 19.01 -12.93
CA MET A 47 17.97 18.44 -14.21
C MET A 47 18.00 16.91 -14.19
N GLU A 48 19.11 16.30 -13.75
CA GLU A 48 19.26 14.84 -13.75
C GLU A 48 18.25 14.13 -12.83
N ILE A 49 17.96 14.70 -11.65
CA ILE A 49 16.95 14.13 -10.75
C ILE A 49 15.55 14.29 -11.33
N LYS A 50 15.21 15.46 -11.89
CA LYS A 50 13.88 15.69 -12.50
C LYS A 50 13.57 14.78 -13.68
N LYS A 51 14.59 14.32 -14.42
CA LYS A 51 14.41 13.33 -15.49
C LYS A 51 13.89 11.99 -14.97
N ARG A 52 14.17 11.67 -13.70
CA ARG A 52 13.97 10.32 -13.14
C ARG A 52 12.94 10.28 -12.01
N VAL A 53 12.66 11.41 -11.37
CA VAL A 53 11.68 11.51 -10.29
C VAL A 53 10.69 12.62 -10.57
N LYS A 54 9.39 12.28 -10.58
CA LYS A 54 8.30 13.21 -10.91
C LYS A 54 7.61 13.79 -9.66
N ARG A 55 7.73 13.16 -8.50
CA ARG A 55 7.06 13.52 -7.24
C ARG A 55 7.92 13.14 -6.03
N GLY A 56 7.63 13.74 -4.87
CA GLY A 56 8.30 13.46 -3.61
C GLY A 56 9.28 14.55 -3.19
N LYS A 57 9.64 14.55 -1.91
CA LYS A 57 10.65 15.45 -1.36
C LYS A 57 12.00 14.74 -1.41
N ILE A 58 12.95 15.30 -2.15
CA ILE A 58 14.29 14.77 -2.33
C ILE A 58 15.28 15.68 -1.62
N GLU A 59 16.16 15.08 -0.83
CA GLU A 59 17.25 15.77 -0.17
C GLU A 59 18.57 15.22 -0.70
N VAL A 60 19.37 16.08 -1.32
CA VAL A 60 20.72 15.74 -1.77
C VAL A 60 21.71 16.43 -0.85
N ILE A 61 22.50 15.65 -0.15
CA ILE A 61 23.50 16.12 0.80
C ILE A 61 24.87 15.73 0.27
N VAL A 62 25.77 16.70 0.18
CA VAL A 62 27.18 16.46 -0.08
C VAL A 62 27.97 16.95 1.12
N ARG A 63 28.79 16.08 1.69
CA ARG A 63 29.73 16.43 2.77
C ARG A 63 31.14 16.10 2.36
N LYS A 64 32.07 16.93 2.82
CA LYS A 64 33.50 16.61 2.76
C LYS A 64 33.86 15.90 4.05
N GLU A 65 34.68 14.87 3.97
CA GLU A 65 35.36 14.41 5.18
C GLU A 65 36.38 15.47 5.59
N PRO A 66 36.46 15.81 6.89
CA PRO A 66 37.50 16.71 7.37
C PRO A 66 38.87 16.10 7.05
N GLU A 67 39.75 16.87 6.42
CA GLU A 67 41.14 16.47 6.24
C GLU A 67 41.75 16.17 7.63
N PRO A 68 42.54 15.09 7.79
CA PRO A 68 43.34 14.93 8.99
C PRO A 68 44.20 16.19 9.19
N ARG A 69 44.28 16.70 10.44
CA ARG A 69 44.85 18.01 10.86
C ARG A 69 46.32 18.29 10.48
N LEU A 70 46.93 17.56 9.56
CA LEU A 70 48.30 17.77 9.11
C LEU A 70 48.35 18.95 8.12
N LYS A 71 48.72 20.12 8.68
CA LYS A 71 48.83 21.45 8.06
C LYS A 71 49.76 21.58 6.82
N PHE A 72 50.21 20.50 6.18
CA PHE A 72 51.26 20.57 5.15
C PHE A 72 50.77 20.64 3.69
N PHE A 73 49.48 20.42 3.40
CA PHE A 73 49.00 20.32 2.00
C PHE A 73 48.55 21.64 1.35
N HIS A 74 48.60 22.78 2.06
CA HIS A 74 48.08 24.06 1.55
C HIS A 74 48.90 24.70 0.41
N LEU A 75 50.05 24.13 0.02
CA LEU A 75 50.91 24.71 -1.03
C LEU A 75 50.66 24.21 -2.47
N PHE A 76 49.74 23.27 -2.70
CA PHE A 76 49.54 22.69 -4.05
C PHE A 76 48.11 22.71 -4.60
N SER A 77 47.24 23.60 -4.10
CA SER A 77 45.92 23.80 -4.69
C SER A 77 46.01 24.66 -5.97
N LYS A 78 46.56 24.11 -7.05
CA LYS A 78 46.30 24.61 -8.41
C LYS A 78 44.80 24.51 -8.65
N LYS A 79 44.16 25.65 -8.92
CA LYS A 79 42.82 25.73 -9.54
C LYS A 79 42.82 24.89 -10.81
N THR A 80 42.27 23.69 -10.75
CA THR A 80 41.94 22.89 -11.92
C THR A 80 40.43 22.97 -12.09
N SER A 81 40.01 23.85 -13.00
CA SER A 81 38.63 24.25 -13.24
C SER A 81 37.85 23.30 -14.16
N LYS A 82 38.28 22.04 -14.34
CA LYS A 82 37.58 21.05 -15.19
C LYS A 82 37.52 19.62 -14.63
N GLY A 83 38.58 19.11 -14.00
CA GLY A 83 38.61 17.72 -13.51
C GLY A 83 37.66 17.43 -12.33
N GLY A 84 37.56 18.36 -11.37
CA GLY A 84 36.75 18.14 -10.18
C GLY A 84 35.24 18.10 -10.43
N GLU A 85 34.76 18.75 -11.51
CA GLU A 85 33.33 18.68 -11.87
C GLU A 85 32.96 17.30 -12.40
N GLU A 86 33.78 16.71 -13.28
CA GLU A 86 33.54 15.38 -13.83
C GLU A 86 33.61 14.30 -12.75
N GLU A 87 34.61 14.37 -11.86
CA GLU A 87 34.74 13.48 -10.70
C GLU A 87 33.51 13.58 -9.78
N PHE A 88 33.05 14.79 -9.48
CA PHE A 88 31.84 15.01 -8.70
C PHE A 88 30.62 14.38 -9.38
N PHE A 89 30.44 14.60 -10.69
CA PHE A 89 29.30 14.07 -11.42
C PHE A 89 29.32 12.56 -11.50
N TYR A 90 30.47 11.93 -11.59
CA TYR A 90 30.59 10.48 -11.53
C TYR A 90 30.06 9.94 -10.19
N ILE A 91 30.50 10.51 -9.06
CA ILE A 91 30.04 10.12 -7.72
C ILE A 91 28.54 10.37 -7.56
N PHE A 92 28.07 11.54 -8.01
CA PHE A 92 26.65 11.89 -7.96
C PHE A 92 25.78 10.94 -8.80
N LEU A 93 26.18 10.61 -10.02
CA LEU A 93 25.43 9.70 -10.89
C LEU A 93 25.40 8.27 -10.32
N SER A 94 26.50 7.80 -9.72
CA SER A 94 26.53 6.52 -9.00
C SER A 94 25.59 6.52 -7.78
N CYS A 95 25.62 7.59 -6.98
CA CYS A 95 24.69 7.78 -5.87
C CYS A 95 23.22 7.82 -6.33
N LEU A 96 22.95 8.53 -7.43
CA LEU A 96 21.63 8.63 -8.04
C LEU A 96 21.16 7.26 -8.55
N GLN A 97 22.05 6.44 -9.11
CA GLN A 97 21.69 5.08 -9.53
C GLN A 97 21.29 4.21 -8.34
N LYS A 98 22.12 4.17 -7.28
CA LYS A 98 21.78 3.45 -6.03
C LYS A 98 20.45 3.91 -5.43
N PHE A 99 20.19 5.22 -5.47
CA PHE A 99 18.91 5.78 -5.05
C PHE A 99 17.74 5.26 -5.88
N ILE A 100 17.86 5.21 -7.21
CA ILE A 100 16.81 4.68 -8.10
C ILE A 100 16.59 3.18 -7.88
N ASP A 101 17.67 2.42 -7.75
CA ASP A 101 17.60 0.98 -7.51
C ASP A 101 16.87 0.69 -6.20
N SER A 102 17.18 1.44 -5.13
CA SER A 102 16.46 1.31 -3.85
C SER A 102 14.96 1.63 -3.95
N ARG A 103 14.57 2.61 -4.77
CA ARG A 103 13.16 2.92 -5.05
C ARG A 103 12.49 1.78 -5.80
N ALA A 104 13.14 1.23 -6.81
CA ALA A 104 12.60 0.11 -7.59
C ALA A 104 12.38 -1.12 -6.70
N GLU A 105 13.34 -1.44 -5.82
CA GLU A 105 13.18 -2.52 -4.85
C GLU A 105 12.03 -2.27 -3.86
N GLU A 106 11.90 -1.05 -3.33
CA GLU A 106 10.80 -0.69 -2.43
C GLU A 106 9.45 -0.83 -3.15
N GLY A 107 9.34 -0.31 -4.38
CA GLY A 107 8.13 -0.44 -5.18
C GLY A 107 7.73 -1.90 -5.44
N GLN A 108 8.71 -2.76 -5.72
CA GLN A 108 8.45 -4.20 -5.91
C GLN A 108 7.98 -4.86 -4.62
N ARG A 109 8.63 -4.58 -3.47
CA ARG A 109 8.20 -5.12 -2.17
C ARG A 109 6.77 -4.70 -1.81
N ILE A 110 6.42 -3.43 -2.05
CA ILE A 110 5.06 -2.95 -1.81
C ILE A 110 4.05 -3.64 -2.72
N LYS A 111 4.40 -3.83 -4.00
CA LYS A 111 3.55 -4.56 -4.95
C LYS A 111 3.30 -6.00 -4.50
N ASP A 112 4.33 -6.68 -4.00
CA ASP A 112 4.22 -8.06 -3.51
C ASP A 112 3.37 -8.14 -2.23
N ASP A 113 3.54 -7.22 -1.28
CA ASP A 113 2.68 -7.12 -0.08
C ASP A 113 1.21 -6.88 -0.47
N ILE A 114 0.94 -5.93 -1.37
CA ILE A 114 -0.43 -5.67 -1.86
C ILE A 114 -1.03 -6.93 -2.48
N LYS A 115 -0.25 -7.68 -3.27
CA LYS A 115 -0.71 -8.90 -3.91
C LYS A 115 -1.10 -9.98 -2.88
N GLU A 116 -0.28 -10.18 -1.85
CA GLU A 116 -0.59 -11.12 -0.76
C GLU A 116 -1.90 -10.76 -0.06
N ARG A 117 -2.12 -9.46 0.21
CA ARG A 117 -3.35 -8.96 0.84
C ARG A 117 -4.58 -9.13 -0.05
N LEU A 118 -4.44 -8.93 -1.36
CA LEU A 118 -5.53 -9.17 -2.31
C LEU A 118 -5.94 -10.64 -2.34
N GLU A 119 -4.98 -11.57 -2.32
CA GLU A 119 -5.28 -12.99 -2.21
C GLU A 119 -6.00 -13.31 -0.91
N ARG A 120 -5.54 -12.73 0.20
CA ARG A 120 -6.23 -12.89 1.49
C ARG A 120 -7.67 -12.35 1.45
N LEU A 121 -7.91 -11.22 0.80
CA LEU A 121 -9.27 -10.67 0.61
C LEU A 121 -10.14 -11.59 -0.26
N LYS A 122 -9.59 -12.22 -1.29
CA LYS A 122 -10.31 -13.20 -2.12
C LYS A 122 -10.70 -14.43 -1.29
N GLU A 123 -9.79 -14.95 -0.47
CA GLU A 123 -10.06 -16.05 0.47
C GLU A 123 -11.20 -15.71 1.42
N LEU A 124 -11.11 -14.57 2.11
CA LEU A 124 -12.15 -14.10 3.04
C LEU A 124 -13.50 -13.91 2.33
N THR A 125 -13.49 -13.38 1.11
CA THR A 125 -14.72 -13.22 0.30
C THR A 125 -15.32 -14.58 -0.04
N ALA A 126 -14.51 -15.59 -0.35
CA ALA A 126 -14.97 -16.95 -0.62
C ALA A 126 -15.53 -17.63 0.65
N GLU A 127 -14.90 -17.44 1.81
CA GLU A 127 -15.40 -17.92 3.10
C GLU A 127 -16.78 -17.32 3.42
N VAL A 128 -16.93 -16.01 3.26
CA VAL A 128 -18.21 -15.30 3.44
C VAL A 128 -19.29 -15.84 2.49
N GLU A 129 -18.94 -16.09 1.23
CA GLU A 129 -19.88 -16.67 0.26
C GLU A 129 -20.34 -18.08 0.67
N GLN A 130 -19.45 -18.91 1.22
CA GLN A 130 -19.80 -20.24 1.71
C GLN A 130 -20.71 -20.18 2.94
N LEU A 131 -20.45 -19.26 3.86
CA LEU A 131 -21.32 -19.01 5.02
C LEU A 131 -22.71 -18.54 4.56
N HIS A 132 -22.77 -17.58 3.63
CA HIS A 132 -24.02 -17.07 3.07
C HIS A 132 -24.86 -18.17 2.40
N LYS A 133 -24.22 -19.07 1.63
CA LYS A 133 -24.91 -20.21 1.00
C LYS A 133 -25.56 -21.15 2.01
N ARG A 134 -25.00 -21.27 3.22
CA ARG A 134 -25.52 -22.12 4.31
C ARG A 134 -26.52 -21.38 5.20
N PHE A 135 -26.57 -20.05 5.12
CA PHE A 135 -27.40 -19.20 5.97
C PHE A 135 -28.90 -19.57 5.95
N PRO A 136 -29.55 -19.85 4.80
CA PRO A 136 -30.97 -20.24 4.80
C PRO A 136 -31.26 -21.52 5.59
N GLN A 137 -30.34 -22.50 5.54
CA GLN A 137 -30.46 -23.75 6.28
C GLN A 137 -30.26 -23.53 7.78
N TYR A 138 -29.29 -22.68 8.14
CA TYR A 138 -29.03 -22.28 9.52
C TYR A 138 -30.22 -21.54 10.14
N VAL A 139 -30.80 -20.55 9.44
CA VAL A 139 -31.99 -19.82 9.92
C VAL A 139 -33.16 -20.79 10.13
N LYS A 140 -33.36 -21.74 9.21
CA LYS A 140 -34.40 -22.76 9.35
C LYS A 140 -34.20 -23.62 10.59
N SER A 141 -32.98 -24.09 10.86
CA SER A 141 -32.69 -24.94 12.03
C SER A 141 -32.89 -24.19 13.35
N VAL A 142 -32.43 -22.94 13.43
CA VAL A 142 -32.56 -22.11 14.64
C VAL A 142 -34.03 -21.79 14.93
N LEU A 143 -34.82 -21.45 13.90
CA LEU A 143 -36.25 -21.21 14.07
C LEU A 143 -36.98 -22.50 14.50
N LYS A 144 -36.65 -23.64 13.90
CA LYS A 144 -37.23 -24.94 14.28
C LYS A 144 -36.98 -25.25 15.77
N GLU A 145 -35.75 -25.13 16.22
CA GLU A 145 -35.38 -25.39 17.60
C GLU A 145 -36.12 -24.45 18.57
N ARG A 146 -36.18 -23.16 18.24
CA ARG A 146 -36.83 -22.16 19.09
C ARG A 146 -38.34 -22.33 19.17
N VAL A 147 -38.98 -22.69 18.06
CA VAL A 147 -40.41 -22.99 18.00
C VAL A 147 -40.72 -24.22 18.87
N ASN A 148 -39.91 -25.28 18.76
CA ASN A 148 -40.09 -26.48 19.58
C ASN A 148 -39.92 -26.22 21.08
N GLN A 149 -38.92 -25.41 21.48
CA GLN A 149 -38.75 -25.01 22.89
C GLN A 149 -39.98 -24.28 23.43
N ILE A 150 -40.51 -23.30 22.70
CA ILE A 150 -41.71 -22.56 23.12
C ILE A 150 -42.94 -23.48 23.16
N ALA A 151 -43.05 -24.42 22.22
CA ALA A 151 -44.16 -25.36 22.17
C ALA A 151 -44.15 -26.34 23.36
N GLU A 152 -42.97 -26.77 23.80
CA GLU A 152 -42.80 -27.54 25.05
C GLU A 152 -43.20 -26.71 26.27
N GLU A 153 -42.77 -25.45 26.37
CA GLU A 153 -43.12 -24.54 27.48
C GLU A 153 -44.63 -24.32 27.63
N ILE A 154 -45.37 -24.27 26.51
CA ILE A 154 -46.82 -24.04 26.48
C ILE A 154 -47.60 -25.37 26.54
N GLY A 155 -46.92 -26.53 26.51
CA GLY A 155 -47.54 -27.85 26.59
C GLY A 155 -48.23 -28.32 25.30
N ILE A 156 -47.85 -27.74 24.16
CA ILE A 156 -48.40 -28.07 22.82
C ILE A 156 -47.66 -29.28 22.21
N GLY A 157 -46.45 -29.59 22.69
CA GLY A 157 -45.62 -30.69 22.17
C GLY A 157 -44.93 -30.34 20.85
N GLU A 158 -44.43 -31.35 20.13
CA GLU A 158 -43.64 -31.14 18.91
C GLU A 158 -44.48 -30.50 17.78
N ILE A 159 -43.98 -29.39 17.21
CA ILE A 159 -44.69 -28.68 16.14
C ILE A 159 -44.35 -29.32 14.78
N PRO A 160 -45.36 -29.69 13.97
CA PRO A 160 -45.15 -30.17 12.61
C PRO A 160 -44.31 -29.22 11.74
N ASP A 161 -43.39 -29.79 10.95
CA ASP A 161 -42.44 -29.05 10.10
C ASP A 161 -43.10 -28.11 9.06
N ASN A 162 -44.36 -28.31 8.74
CA ASN A 162 -45.15 -27.48 7.82
C ASN A 162 -45.72 -26.21 8.46
N ILE A 163 -45.72 -26.10 9.81
CA ILE A 163 -46.16 -24.92 10.55
C ILE A 163 -45.00 -23.93 10.78
N ILE A 164 -43.75 -24.40 10.70
CA ILE A 164 -42.57 -23.53 10.74
C ILE A 164 -42.65 -22.59 9.55
N ASP A 165 -42.99 -21.34 9.85
CA ASP A 165 -43.43 -20.38 8.87
C ASP A 165 -42.32 -20.08 7.85
N LEU A 166 -42.46 -20.67 6.66
CA LEU A 166 -41.58 -20.45 5.52
C LEU A 166 -41.51 -18.96 5.19
N ALA A 167 -42.59 -18.19 5.45
CA ALA A 167 -42.60 -16.75 5.24
C ALA A 167 -41.65 -16.01 6.20
N GLY A 168 -41.54 -16.45 7.45
CA GLY A 168 -40.59 -15.90 8.44
C GLY A 168 -39.13 -16.16 8.06
N VAL A 169 -38.81 -17.40 7.64
CA VAL A 169 -37.48 -17.75 7.10
C VAL A 169 -37.16 -16.90 5.87
N VAL A 170 -38.08 -16.81 4.92
CA VAL A 170 -37.91 -16.02 3.69
C VAL A 170 -37.71 -14.54 4.00
N HIS A 171 -38.45 -13.98 4.97
CA HIS A 171 -38.31 -12.58 5.36
C HIS A 171 -36.91 -12.29 5.92
N ILE A 172 -36.39 -13.14 6.81
CA ILE A 172 -35.06 -12.99 7.41
C ILE A 172 -33.98 -13.14 6.34
N VAL A 173 -34.05 -14.19 5.52
CA VAL A 173 -33.06 -14.46 4.47
C VAL A 173 -32.99 -13.30 3.46
N ARG A 174 -34.13 -12.73 3.05
CA ARG A 174 -34.14 -11.59 2.12
C ARG A 174 -33.55 -10.32 2.73
N LYS A 175 -33.75 -10.08 4.03
CA LYS A 175 -33.16 -8.92 4.72
C LYS A 175 -31.65 -9.06 4.91
N SER A 176 -31.16 -10.28 5.02
CA SER A 176 -29.74 -10.60 5.17
C SER A 176 -29.07 -11.03 3.86
N ASP A 177 -29.69 -10.75 2.71
CA ASP A 177 -29.09 -11.09 1.42
C ASP A 177 -27.92 -10.14 1.10
N ILE A 178 -26.73 -10.74 1.02
CA ILE A 178 -25.46 -10.07 0.73
C ILE A 178 -24.84 -10.53 -0.60
N SER A 179 -25.60 -11.24 -1.44
CA SER A 179 -25.11 -11.82 -2.70
C SER A 179 -24.60 -10.76 -3.68
N GLU A 180 -25.23 -9.59 -3.68
CA GLU A 180 -24.84 -8.47 -4.55
C GLU A 180 -23.51 -7.88 -4.10
N GLU A 181 -23.33 -7.61 -2.80
CA GLU A 181 -22.09 -7.09 -2.23
C GLU A 181 -20.92 -8.05 -2.49
N ILE A 182 -21.11 -9.36 -2.31
CA ILE A 182 -20.08 -10.37 -2.61
C ILE A 182 -19.66 -10.30 -4.09
N THR A 183 -20.64 -10.20 -5.00
CA THR A 183 -20.38 -10.15 -6.45
C THR A 183 -19.61 -8.88 -6.82
N ARG A 184 -20.00 -7.73 -6.25
CA ARG A 184 -19.32 -6.46 -6.48
C ARG A 184 -17.90 -6.47 -5.92
N ILE A 185 -17.68 -6.98 -4.71
CA ILE A 185 -16.34 -7.14 -4.11
C ILE A 185 -15.44 -7.96 -5.04
N LYS A 186 -15.91 -9.12 -5.53
CA LYS A 186 -15.15 -9.96 -6.48
C LYS A 186 -14.79 -9.20 -7.75
N SER A 187 -15.74 -8.46 -8.33
CA SER A 187 -15.51 -7.65 -9.52
C SER A 187 -14.48 -6.54 -9.28
N HIS A 188 -14.53 -5.87 -8.12
CA HIS A 188 -13.58 -4.83 -7.77
C HIS A 188 -12.19 -5.41 -7.48
N LEU A 189 -12.08 -6.57 -6.81
CA LEU A 189 -10.81 -7.26 -6.59
C LEU A 189 -10.14 -7.65 -7.91
N ALA A 190 -10.90 -8.20 -8.87
CA ALA A 190 -10.37 -8.51 -10.20
C ALA A 190 -9.89 -7.24 -10.93
N SER A 191 -10.70 -6.17 -10.91
CA SER A 191 -10.31 -4.88 -11.50
C SER A 191 -9.06 -4.28 -10.85
N PHE A 192 -8.92 -4.44 -9.52
CA PHE A 192 -7.75 -3.99 -8.78
C PHE A 192 -6.49 -4.73 -9.23
N GLU A 193 -6.58 -6.06 -9.35
CA GLU A 193 -5.46 -6.89 -9.78
C GLU A 193 -5.00 -6.58 -11.21
N GLU A 194 -5.93 -6.38 -12.14
CA GLU A 194 -5.61 -5.95 -13.50
C GLU A 194 -4.89 -4.59 -13.52
N GLU A 195 -5.34 -3.63 -12.72
CA GLU A 195 -4.73 -2.31 -12.63
C GLU A 195 -3.33 -2.38 -12.02
N LEU A 196 -3.12 -3.21 -11.00
CA LEU A 196 -1.82 -3.40 -10.35
C LEU A 196 -0.76 -3.96 -11.33
N GLN A 197 -1.18 -4.70 -12.36
CA GLN A 197 -0.28 -5.22 -13.40
C GLN A 197 0.13 -4.17 -14.44
N ARG A 198 -0.69 -3.15 -14.72
CA ARG A 198 -0.48 -2.16 -15.79
C ARG A 198 0.40 -0.96 -15.41
N GLU A 199 1.39 -1.16 -14.53
CA GLU A 199 2.16 -0.05 -13.89
C GLU A 199 1.23 0.99 -13.20
N GLY A 200 0.14 0.48 -12.61
CA GLY A 200 -1.09 1.19 -12.25
C GLY A 200 -0.95 2.57 -11.61
N ASP A 201 -1.91 3.44 -11.95
CA ASP A 201 -2.06 4.75 -11.31
C ASP A 201 -2.50 4.53 -9.85
N GLY A 202 -1.64 4.89 -8.90
CA GLY A 202 -1.94 4.79 -7.47
C GLY A 202 -3.26 5.44 -7.08
N LYS A 203 -3.71 6.50 -7.79
CA LYS A 203 -5.03 7.12 -7.56
C LYS A 203 -6.19 6.22 -7.97
N LYS A 204 -6.05 5.49 -9.07
CA LYS A 204 -7.08 4.57 -9.55
C LYS A 204 -7.17 3.35 -8.64
N LEU A 205 -6.03 2.82 -8.18
CA LEU A 205 -5.99 1.77 -7.16
C LEU A 205 -6.63 2.25 -5.84
N LEU A 206 -6.37 3.49 -5.42
CA LEU A 206 -7.02 4.12 -4.27
C LEU A 206 -8.54 4.21 -4.45
N PHE A 207 -9.02 4.59 -5.65
CA PHE A 207 -10.45 4.60 -5.93
C PHE A 207 -11.08 3.20 -5.84
N ILE A 208 -10.48 2.19 -6.47
CA ILE A 208 -10.99 0.81 -6.42
C ILE A 208 -11.00 0.30 -4.97
N SER A 209 -9.96 0.60 -4.17
CA SER A 209 -9.92 0.22 -2.75
C SER A 209 -11.05 0.84 -1.92
N GLN A 210 -11.48 2.06 -2.25
CA GLN A 210 -12.61 2.72 -1.59
C GLN A 210 -13.93 2.05 -1.94
N GLU A 211 -14.11 1.65 -3.21
CA GLU A 211 -15.31 0.91 -3.63
C GLU A 211 -15.36 -0.47 -2.96
N ILE A 212 -14.23 -1.19 -2.85
CA ILE A 212 -14.16 -2.46 -2.08
C ILE A 212 -14.58 -2.23 -0.63
N LEU A 213 -14.03 -1.22 0.03
CA LEU A 213 -14.36 -0.90 1.42
C LEU A 213 -15.84 -0.53 1.59
N ARG A 214 -16.43 0.18 0.64
CA ARG A 214 -17.85 0.52 0.64
C ARG A 214 -18.71 -0.74 0.62
N GLU A 215 -18.41 -1.68 -0.28
CA GLU A 215 -19.15 -2.93 -0.38
C GLU A 215 -18.95 -3.81 0.87
N ILE A 216 -17.74 -3.86 1.46
CA ILE A 216 -17.49 -4.53 2.74
C ILE A 216 -18.34 -3.93 3.88
N ASN A 217 -18.46 -2.60 3.94
CA ASN A 217 -19.28 -1.93 4.96
C ASN A 217 -20.77 -2.26 4.78
N THR A 218 -21.27 -2.26 3.55
CA THR A 218 -22.65 -2.65 3.26
C THR A 218 -22.90 -4.11 3.62
N LEU A 219 -21.99 -5.02 3.25
CA LEU A 219 -22.04 -6.44 3.63
C LEU A 219 -22.13 -6.62 5.14
N GLY A 220 -21.28 -5.93 5.91
CA GLY A 220 -21.29 -5.96 7.37
C GLY A 220 -22.60 -5.47 7.98
N SER A 221 -23.18 -4.39 7.44
CA SER A 221 -24.44 -3.81 7.95
C SER A 221 -25.69 -4.66 7.67
N LYS A 222 -25.64 -5.53 6.66
CA LYS A 222 -26.73 -6.46 6.30
C LYS A 222 -26.60 -7.83 6.96
N SER A 223 -25.41 -8.18 7.42
CA SER A 223 -25.16 -9.46 8.07
C SER A 223 -25.53 -9.44 9.54
N THR A 224 -26.20 -10.52 9.99
CA THR A 224 -26.47 -10.81 11.40
C THR A 224 -25.71 -12.03 11.90
N ASP A 225 -24.98 -12.72 11.01
CA ASP A 225 -24.16 -13.88 11.35
C ASP A 225 -22.81 -13.41 11.90
N ILE A 226 -22.50 -13.81 13.13
CA ILE A 226 -21.26 -13.44 13.82
C ILE A 226 -20.02 -13.91 13.05
N ASN A 227 -20.08 -15.08 12.40
CA ASN A 227 -18.96 -15.60 11.61
C ASN A 227 -18.70 -14.70 10.40
N ILE A 228 -19.75 -14.20 9.75
CA ILE A 228 -19.60 -13.24 8.64
C ILE A 228 -19.07 -11.90 9.16
N ILE A 229 -19.54 -11.43 10.32
CA ILE A 229 -19.06 -10.18 10.94
C ILE A 229 -17.57 -10.25 11.27
N GLU A 230 -17.08 -11.38 11.81
CA GLU A 230 -15.66 -11.60 12.06
C GLU A 230 -14.84 -11.48 10.76
N LYS A 231 -15.29 -12.13 9.67
CA LYS A 231 -14.64 -12.01 8.37
C LYS A 231 -14.67 -10.60 7.82
N VAL A 232 -15.77 -9.86 8.01
CA VAL A 232 -15.85 -8.44 7.62
C VAL A 232 -14.79 -7.60 8.32
N ILE A 233 -14.52 -7.86 9.61
CA ILE A 233 -13.46 -7.15 10.35
C ILE A 233 -12.10 -7.46 9.73
N ASP A 234 -11.80 -8.72 9.47
CA ASP A 234 -10.55 -9.13 8.81
C ASP A 234 -10.41 -8.48 7.42
N MET A 235 -11.48 -8.45 6.63
CA MET A 235 -11.49 -7.79 5.31
C MET A 235 -11.22 -6.29 5.42
N LYS A 236 -11.78 -5.61 6.43
CA LYS A 236 -11.52 -4.18 6.69
C LYS A 236 -10.06 -3.94 7.03
N LEU A 237 -9.45 -4.81 7.83
CA LEU A 237 -8.03 -4.69 8.19
C LEU A 237 -7.15 -4.83 6.94
N GLU A 238 -7.41 -5.82 6.09
CA GLU A 238 -6.61 -6.02 4.88
C GLU A 238 -6.75 -4.88 3.87
N ILE A 239 -7.98 -4.38 3.63
CA ILE A 239 -8.16 -3.27 2.68
C ILE A 239 -7.57 -1.96 3.19
N GLU A 240 -7.62 -1.67 4.50
CA GLU A 240 -6.96 -0.47 5.05
C GLU A 240 -5.44 -0.56 4.94
N ARG A 241 -4.84 -1.73 5.20
CA ARG A 241 -3.40 -1.93 4.99
C ARG A 241 -2.99 -1.71 3.53
N ILE A 242 -3.79 -2.19 2.57
CA ILE A 242 -3.58 -1.88 1.13
C ILE A 242 -3.63 -0.37 0.91
N ARG A 243 -4.64 0.33 1.45
CA ARG A 243 -4.79 1.78 1.29
C ARG A 243 -3.60 2.55 1.85
N GLU A 244 -3.10 2.18 3.02
CA GLU A 244 -1.89 2.77 3.62
C GLU A 244 -0.68 2.63 2.70
N GLN A 245 -0.47 1.46 2.11
CA GLN A 245 0.61 1.26 1.14
C GLN A 245 0.41 2.10 -0.12
N LEU A 246 -0.80 2.18 -0.66
CA LEU A 246 -1.10 2.98 -1.84
C LEU A 246 -0.88 4.49 -1.61
N TYR A 247 -1.09 5.02 -0.40
CA TYR A 247 -0.70 6.39 -0.07
C TYR A 247 0.82 6.61 -0.16
N ASN A 248 1.60 5.54 0.00
CA ASN A 248 3.06 5.55 -0.04
C ASN A 248 3.64 5.30 -1.44
N VAL A 249 2.85 4.81 -2.39
CA VAL A 249 3.28 4.54 -3.77
C VAL A 249 2.93 5.73 -4.68
N GLU A 250 3.79 5.99 -5.68
CA GLU A 250 3.62 7.05 -6.68
C GLU A 250 3.06 6.50 -7.98
#